data_AF-A0A133ZLQ4-F1
#
_entry.id   AF-A0A133ZLQ4-F1
#
_cell.length_a   1.000
_cell.length_b   1.000
_cell.length_c   1.000
_cell.angle_alpha   90.00
_cell.angle_beta   90.00
_cell.angle_gamma   90.00
#
_symmetry.space_group_name_H-M   'P 1'
#
loop_
_entity.id
_entity.type
_entity.pdbx_description
1 polymer ?
#
loop_
_entity_poly.entity_id
_entity_poly.type
_entity_poly.pdbx_seq_one_letter_code
_entity_poly.pdbx_strand_id
1 'polypeptide(L)'
;MRVNNDYVAGETVIKHVDELLMLMSVMTKDDRFEETINELSRKESVTMCEVLDKVEARGRKEGVISVLISLVKDGILSISEAAKRADMSEESFKEYLES
;
A
#
# COMPACT_ATOMS: atom_id res chain seq x y z
N MET A 1 -3.18 19.96 18.08
CA MET A 1 -3.91 19.42 19.24
C MET A 1 -5.32 19.09 18.78
N ARG A 2 -5.82 17.85 18.96
CA ARG A 2 -7.17 17.45 18.53
C ARG A 2 -8.22 18.14 19.40
N VAL A 3 -9.20 18.81 18.79
CA VAL A 3 -10.23 19.55 19.55
C VAL A 3 -11.54 18.75 19.67
N ASN A 4 -11.88 17.88 18.71
CA ASN A 4 -13.17 17.16 18.69
C ASN A 4 -13.08 15.70 18.17
N ASN A 5 -11.96 14.99 18.41
CA ASN A 5 -11.67 13.64 17.89
C ASN A 5 -11.60 13.49 16.35
N ASP A 6 -12.15 14.44 15.60
CA ASP A 6 -11.99 14.54 14.15
C ASP A 6 -10.76 15.39 13.82
N TYR A 7 -9.78 14.77 13.17
CA TYR A 7 -8.67 15.48 12.53
C TYR A 7 -9.03 15.74 11.07
N VAL A 8 -9.32 17.01 10.75
CA VAL A 8 -9.44 17.47 9.37
C VAL A 8 -8.09 18.06 8.98
N ALA A 9 -7.33 17.32 8.16
CA ALA A 9 -6.05 17.80 7.65
C ALA A 9 -6.30 19.03 6.75
N GLY A 10 -5.60 20.14 7.01
CA GLY A 10 -5.55 21.23 6.04
C GLY A 10 -4.76 20.82 4.79
N GLU A 11 -4.97 21.50 3.67
CA GLU A 11 -4.23 21.31 2.39
C GLU A 11 -2.78 21.81 2.49
N THR A 12 -2.06 21.41 3.54
CA THR A 12 -0.67 21.79 3.75
C THR A 12 0.22 20.88 2.94
N VAL A 13 0.95 21.47 1.98
CA VAL A 13 2.01 20.77 1.26
C VAL A 13 3.14 20.47 2.24
N ILE A 14 3.49 19.19 2.36
CA ILE A 14 4.64 18.77 3.16
C ILE A 14 5.88 19.02 2.31
N LYS A 15 6.79 19.88 2.78
CA LYS A 15 7.99 20.29 2.03
C LYS A 15 9.06 19.19 1.89
N HIS A 16 9.02 18.20 2.77
CA HIS A 16 10.05 17.17 2.94
C HIS A 16 9.42 15.80 3.21
N VAL A 17 8.53 15.35 2.31
CA VAL A 17 7.81 14.06 2.46
C VAL A 17 8.78 12.90 2.44
N ASP A 18 9.73 12.91 1.50
CA ASP A 18 10.68 11.83 1.30
C ASP A 18 11.59 11.68 2.52
N GLU A 19 12.11 12.78 3.07
CA GLU A 19 12.95 12.76 4.26
C GLU A 19 12.17 12.28 5.50
N LEU A 20 10.90 12.66 5.64
CA LEU A 20 10.05 12.20 6.73
C LEU A 20 9.78 10.70 6.64
N LEU A 21 9.39 10.19 5.47
CA LEU A 21 9.10 8.78 5.26
C LEU A 21 10.37 7.93 5.39
N MET A 22 11.52 8.44 4.93
CA MET A 22 12.81 7.76 5.07
C MET A 22 13.23 7.67 6.54
N LEU A 23 13.05 8.76 7.31
CA LEU A 23 13.26 8.73 8.75
C LEU A 23 12.36 7.69 9.43
N MET A 24 11.08 7.65 9.06
CA MET A 24 10.13 6.66 9.60
C MET A 24 10.54 5.23 9.26
N SER A 25 10.97 4.96 8.02
CA SER A 25 11.50 3.64 7.61
C SER A 25 12.62 3.17 8.54
N VAL A 26 13.63 4.03 8.77
CA VAL A 26 14.76 3.70 9.64
C VAL A 26 14.35 3.52 11.10
N MET A 27 13.52 4.43 11.63
CA MET A 27 13.13 4.42 13.05
C MET A 27 12.24 3.24 13.41
N THR A 28 11.34 2.84 12.51
CA THR A 28 10.37 1.77 12.73
C THR A 28 10.85 0.42 12.20
N LYS A 29 11.90 0.41 11.37
CA LYS A 29 12.35 -0.75 10.57
C LYS A 29 11.21 -1.29 9.70
N ASP A 30 10.40 -0.39 9.16
CA ASP A 30 9.25 -0.67 8.32
C ASP A 30 9.53 -0.15 6.91
N ASP A 31 9.93 -1.06 6.04
CA ASP A 31 10.29 -0.81 4.64
C ASP A 31 9.12 -0.27 3.80
N ARG A 32 7.88 -0.48 4.25
CA ARG A 32 6.67 0.04 3.59
C ARG A 32 6.67 1.55 3.42
N PHE A 33 7.41 2.29 4.25
CA PHE A 33 7.59 3.74 4.09
C PHE A 33 8.49 4.08 2.90
N GLU A 34 9.54 3.31 2.64
CA GLU A 34 10.45 3.49 1.51
C GLU A 34 9.77 3.14 0.18
N GLU A 35 8.96 2.08 0.16
CA GLU A 35 8.11 1.74 -0.99
C GLU A 35 7.14 2.87 -1.33
N THR A 36 6.53 3.48 -0.29
CA THR A 36 5.61 4.60 -0.46
C THR A 36 6.33 5.81 -1.08
N ILE A 37 7.58 6.08 -0.70
CA ILE A 37 8.43 7.09 -1.35
C ILE A 37 8.60 6.77 -2.83
N ASN A 38 9.07 5.57 -3.17
CA ASN A 38 9.36 5.18 -4.56
C ASN A 38 8.14 5.32 -5.50
N GLU A 39 6.93 5.10 -4.98
CA GLU A 39 5.70 5.33 -5.72
C GLU A 39 5.31 6.81 -5.86
N LEU A 40 5.69 7.65 -4.90
CA LEU A 40 5.34 9.07 -4.80
C LEU A 40 6.39 10.01 -5.42
N SER A 41 7.66 9.62 -5.49
CA SER A 41 8.80 10.42 -5.99
C SER A 41 8.66 10.91 -7.45
N ARG A 42 7.57 10.56 -8.13
CA ARG A 42 7.21 11.08 -9.46
C ARG A 42 6.42 12.40 -9.41
N LYS A 43 6.08 12.94 -8.23
CA LYS A 43 5.28 14.16 -8.05
C LYS A 43 6.12 15.28 -7.40
N GLU A 44 6.07 16.50 -7.95
CA GLU A 44 6.76 17.70 -7.42
C GLU A 44 6.24 18.15 -6.05
N SER A 45 4.99 17.81 -5.70
CA SER A 45 4.42 18.06 -4.38
C SER A 45 3.45 16.93 -4.01
N VAL A 46 3.50 16.50 -2.75
CA VAL A 46 2.62 15.45 -2.22
C VAL A 46 2.01 15.94 -0.91
N THR A 47 0.70 15.78 -0.78
CA THR A 47 -0.04 16.08 0.45
C THR A 47 -0.19 14.83 1.31
N MET A 48 -0.43 15.00 2.62
CA MET A 48 -0.66 13.87 3.52
C MET A 48 -1.85 13.00 3.07
N CYS A 49 -2.92 13.61 2.56
CA CYS A 49 -4.08 12.87 2.07
C CYS A 49 -3.70 11.95 0.92
N GLU A 50 -2.89 12.42 -0.04
CA GLU A 50 -2.42 11.57 -1.13
C GLU A 50 -1.52 10.42 -0.66
N VAL A 51 -0.68 10.65 0.35
CA VAL A 51 0.12 9.57 0.97
C VAL A 51 -0.82 8.52 1.58
N LEU A 52 -1.80 8.96 2.37
CA LEU A 52 -2.74 8.07 3.06
C LEU A 52 -3.61 7.30 2.07
N ASP A 53 -4.15 7.96 1.05
CA ASP A 53 -4.98 7.33 0.02
C ASP A 53 -4.23 6.19 -0.68
N LYS A 54 -2.93 6.39 -0.96
CA LYS A 54 -2.08 5.34 -1.54
C LYS A 54 -1.83 4.20 -0.58
N VAL A 55 -1.45 4.49 0.66
CA VAL A 55 -1.20 3.46 1.68
C VAL A 55 -2.47 2.63 1.91
N GLU A 56 -3.64 3.27 1.99
CA GLU A 56 -4.92 2.58 2.10
C GLU A 56 -5.25 1.74 0.87
N ALA A 57 -5.05 2.28 -0.34
CA ALA A 57 -5.32 1.56 -1.58
C ALA A 57 -4.46 0.30 -1.70
N ARG A 58 -3.16 0.40 -1.35
CA ARG A 58 -2.26 -0.75 -1.26
C ARG A 58 -2.74 -1.77 -0.24
N GLY A 59 -3.06 -1.32 0.98
CA GLY A 59 -3.56 -2.22 2.03
C GLY A 59 -4.84 -2.96 1.63
N ARG A 60 -5.78 -2.29 0.94
CA ARG A 60 -6.97 -2.94 0.38
C ARG A 60 -6.60 -3.99 -0.67
N LYS A 61 -5.66 -3.68 -1.56
CA LYS A 61 -5.19 -4.61 -2.61
C LYS A 61 -4.53 -5.85 -2.01
N GLU A 62 -3.62 -5.69 -1.05
CA GLU A 62 -2.97 -6.79 -0.34
C GLU A 62 -3.97 -7.67 0.42
N GLY A 63 -4.97 -7.06 1.07
CA GLY A 63 -6.04 -7.80 1.73
C GLY A 63 -6.84 -8.68 0.77
N VAL A 64 -7.18 -8.16 -0.42
CA VAL A 64 -7.87 -8.93 -1.46
C VAL A 64 -7.00 -10.09 -1.95
N ILE A 65 -5.71 -9.83 -2.22
CA ILE A 65 -4.77 -10.85 -2.67
C ILE A 65 -4.63 -11.97 -1.62
N SER A 66 -4.51 -11.61 -0.34
CA SER A 66 -4.43 -12.57 0.77
C SER A 66 -5.63 -13.52 0.81
N VAL A 67 -6.85 -12.99 0.65
CA VAL A 67 -8.07 -13.82 0.59
C VAL A 67 -8.05 -14.74 -0.63
N LEU A 68 -7.65 -14.23 -1.79
CA LEU A 68 -7.58 -15.03 -3.02
C LEU A 68 -6.55 -16.16 -2.89
N ILE A 69 -5.41 -15.93 -2.25
CA ILE A 69 -4.41 -16.95 -1.93
C ILE A 69 -5.02 -18.05 -1.08
N SER A 70 -5.73 -17.70 0.00
CA SER A 70 -6.41 -18.69 0.86
C SER A 70 -7.38 -19.55 0.05
N LEU A 71 -8.21 -18.94 -0.81
CA LEU A 71 -9.16 -19.68 -1.64
C LEU A 71 -8.49 -20.62 -2.65
N VAL A 72 -7.31 -20.25 -3.18
CA VAL A 72 -6.51 -21.13 -4.04
C VAL A 72 -5.92 -22.29 -3.23
N LYS A 73 -5.37 -22.01 -2.04
CA LYS A 73 -4.82 -23.04 -1.14
C LYS A 73 -5.89 -24.02 -0.67
N ASP A 74 -7.12 -23.55 -0.48
CA ASP A 74 -8.29 -24.38 -0.15
C ASP A 74 -8.85 -25.17 -1.36
N GLY A 75 -8.29 -24.94 -2.57
CA GLY A 75 -8.74 -25.59 -3.80
C GLY A 75 -10.08 -25.09 -4.34
N ILE A 76 -10.58 -23.97 -3.83
CA ILE A 76 -11.87 -23.37 -4.22
C ILE A 76 -11.73 -22.60 -5.55
N LEU A 77 -10.59 -21.92 -5.75
CA LEU A 77 -10.29 -21.17 -6.96
C LEU A 77 -9.07 -21.75 -7.66
N SER A 78 -9.08 -21.68 -9.00
CA SER A 78 -7.86 -21.88 -9.78
C SER A 78 -6.93 -20.66 -9.68
N ILE A 79 -5.62 -20.87 -9.93
CA ILE A 79 -4.63 -19.78 -9.99
C ILE A 79 -5.05 -18.73 -11.05
N SER A 80 -5.55 -19.18 -12.20
CA SER A 80 -6.01 -18.30 -13.28
C SER A 80 -7.16 -17.39 -12.86
N GLU A 81 -8.17 -17.94 -12.17
CA GLU A 81 -9.31 -17.16 -11.68
C GLU A 81 -8.89 -16.16 -10.59
N ALA A 82 -8.00 -16.57 -9.70
CA ALA A 82 -7.48 -15.72 -8.65
C ALA A 82 -6.65 -14.56 -9.22
N ALA A 83 -5.72 -14.85 -10.13
CA ALA A 83 -4.91 -13.84 -10.81
C ALA A 83 -5.77 -12.81 -11.56
N LYS A 84 -6.78 -13.29 -12.31
CA LYS A 84 -7.73 -12.42 -13.01
C LYS A 84 -8.54 -11.54 -12.06
N ARG A 85 -8.96 -12.06 -10.89
CA ARG A 85 -9.68 -11.27 -9.86
C ARG A 85 -8.78 -10.26 -9.16
N ALA A 86 -7.49 -10.56 -9.05
CA ALA A 86 -6.48 -9.67 -8.49
C ALA A 86 -5.95 -8.62 -9.51
N ASP A 87 -6.47 -8.65 -10.75
CA ASP A 87 -6.03 -7.78 -11.86
C ASP A 87 -4.52 -7.86 -12.11
N MET A 88 -3.98 -9.09 -12.15
CA MET A 88 -2.56 -9.36 -12.41
C MET A 88 -2.36 -10.64 -13.22
N SER A 89 -1.12 -10.90 -13.64
CA SER A 89 -0.77 -12.13 -14.36
C SER A 89 -0.68 -13.33 -13.41
N GLU A 90 -0.81 -14.54 -13.97
CA GLU A 90 -0.66 -15.77 -13.18
C GLU A 90 0.76 -15.93 -12.63
N GLU A 91 1.77 -15.47 -13.35
CA GLU A 91 3.17 -15.47 -12.90
C GLU A 91 3.33 -14.61 -11.65
N SER A 92 2.85 -13.36 -11.69
CA SER A 92 2.91 -12.46 -10.54
C SER A 92 2.12 -13.02 -9.37
N PHE A 93 0.95 -13.62 -9.61
CA PHE A 93 0.16 -14.24 -8.53
C PHE A 93 0.86 -15.46 -7.91
N LYS A 94 1.64 -16.23 -8.67
CA LYS A 94 2.41 -17.36 -8.13
C LYS A 94 3.51 -16.93 -7.17
N GLU A 95 4.16 -15.78 -7.41
CA GLU A 95 5.14 -15.22 -6.47
C GLU A 95 4.51 -14.98 -5.08
N TYR A 96 3.24 -14.57 -5.04
CA TYR A 96 2.49 -14.41 -3.78
C TYR A 96 2.13 -15.74 -3.08
N LEU A 97 2.09 -16.85 -3.79
CA LEU A 97 1.86 -18.17 -3.19
C LEU A 97 3.13 -18.74 -2.54
N GLU A 98 4.30 -18.33 -3.03
CA GLU A 98 5.62 -18.81 -2.62
C GLU A 98 6.29 -17.94 -1.54
N SER A 99 5.72 -16.75 -1.26
CA SER A 99 6.13 -15.82 -0.20
C SER A 99 5.55 -16.18 1.17
#